data_AF-A0A1R1IH66-F1
#
_entry.id   AF-A0A1R1IH66-F1
#
_cell.length_a   1.000
_cell.length_b   1.000
_cell.length_c   1.000
_cell.angle_alpha   90.00
_cell.angle_beta   90.00
_cell.angle_gamma   90.00
#
_symmetry.space_group_name_H-M   'P 1'
#
loop_
_entity.id
_entity.type
_entity.pdbx_description
1 polymer ?
#
loop_
_entity_poly.entity_id
_entity_poly.type
_entity_poly.pdbx_seq_one_letter_code
_entity_poly.pdbx_strand_id
1 'polypeptide(L)' 'MCWDGEEFDLEGINPWEHEWSSQSQRIVVAHPSYPLQRHDVDVWVIRAPDRLVRFAAGEMSNLAWAFFLPVYS' A
#
# COMPACT_ATOMS: atom_id res chain seq x y z
N MET A 1 2.94 -7.78 -1.84
CA MET A 1 3.12 -7.26 -3.22
C MET A 1 2.15 -8.02 -4.10
N CYS A 2 1.58 -7.34 -5.09
CA CYS A 2 0.74 -7.93 -6.13
C CYS A 2 0.90 -7.11 -7.42
N TRP A 3 0.39 -7.64 -8.52
CA TRP A 3 0.28 -6.87 -9.76
C TRP A 3 -0.89 -5.88 -9.69
N ASP A 4 -0.80 -4.83 -10.49
CA ASP A 4 -1.86 -3.84 -10.64
C ASP A 4 -3.19 -4.51 -11.02
N GLY A 5 -4.24 -4.24 -10.23
CA GLY A 5 -5.57 -4.83 -10.38
C GLY A 5 -5.70 -6.30 -9.96
N GLU A 6 -4.61 -6.99 -9.59
CA GLU A 6 -4.66 -8.36 -9.08
C GLU A 6 -5.24 -8.38 -7.67
N GLU A 7 -6.27 -9.21 -7.45
CA GLU A 7 -6.90 -9.39 -6.15
C GLU A 7 -5.85 -9.63 -5.05
N PHE A 8 -5.93 -8.82 -4.00
CA PHE A 8 -4.95 -8.84 -2.92
C PHE A 8 -5.64 -8.56 -1.59
N ASP A 9 -5.39 -9.41 -0.59
CA ASP A 9 -5.96 -9.22 0.73
C ASP A 9 -5.16 -8.18 1.53
N LEU A 10 -5.74 -6.99 1.70
CA LEU A 10 -5.23 -5.93 2.56
C LEU A 10 -6.13 -5.78 3.79
N GLU A 11 -5.79 -6.49 4.86
CA GLU A 11 -6.56 -6.54 6.12
C GLU A 11 -8.02 -7.01 5.95
N GLY A 12 -8.34 -7.83 4.96
CA GLY A 12 -9.68 -8.37 4.68
C GLY A 12 -10.45 -7.61 3.60
N ILE A 13 -9.83 -6.68 2.88
CA ILE A 13 -10.41 -6.00 1.71
C ILE A 13 -9.48 -6.11 0.49
N ASN A 14 -10.06 -6.10 -0.71
CA ASN A 14 -9.30 -5.93 -1.94
C ASN A 14 -9.07 -4.44 -2.22
N PRO A 15 -7.84 -3.90 -2.13
CA PRO A 15 -7.62 -2.47 -2.25
C PRO A 15 -8.00 -1.94 -3.64
N TRP A 16 -7.95 -2.75 -4.69
CA TRP A 16 -8.26 -2.33 -6.06
C TRP A 16 -9.76 -2.08 -6.31
N GLU A 17 -10.63 -2.55 -5.42
CA GLU A 17 -12.08 -2.32 -5.50
C GLU A 17 -12.53 -1.04 -4.77
N HIS A 18 -11.57 -0.26 -4.24
CA HIS A 18 -11.85 0.93 -3.44
C HIS A 18 -11.07 2.15 -3.94
N GLU A 19 -11.64 3.34 -3.74
CA GLU A 19 -10.90 4.59 -3.93
C GLU A 19 -9.89 4.80 -2.81
N TRP A 20 -8.68 5.25 -3.18
CA TRP A 20 -7.61 5.56 -2.23
C TRP A 20 -7.53 7.07 -2.02
N SER A 21 -7.56 7.49 -0.76
CA SER A 21 -7.34 8.90 -0.40
C SER A 21 -5.92 9.10 0.12
N SER A 22 -5.13 9.94 -0.57
CA SER A 22 -3.80 10.33 -0.09
C SER A 22 -3.91 11.07 1.25
N GLN A 23 -3.00 10.78 2.17
CA GLN A 23 -2.84 11.53 3.42
C GLN A 23 -1.83 12.69 3.29
N SER A 24 -1.35 12.98 2.07
CA SER A 24 -0.27 13.95 1.81
C SER A 24 0.99 13.71 2.66
N GLN A 25 1.21 12.44 3.04
CA GLN A 25 2.35 11.98 3.82
C GLN A 25 3.08 10.93 2.99
N ARG A 26 4.41 10.99 3.03
CA ARG A 26 5.30 9.99 2.42
C ARG A 26 6.19 9.34 3.45
N ILE A 27 6.58 8.11 3.17
CA ILE A 27 7.58 7.38 3.96
C ILE A 27 8.59 6.71 3.03
N VAL A 28 9.81 6.52 3.54
CA VAL A 28 10.83 5.74 2.85
C VAL A 28 10.75 4.29 3.32
N VAL A 29 10.60 3.37 2.37
CA VAL A 29 10.54 1.93 2.62
C VAL A 29 11.63 1.19 1.86
N ALA A 30 12.02 0.01 2.35
CA ALA A 30 12.87 -0.90 1.61
C ALA A 30 12.05 -1.64 0.54
N HIS A 31 12.61 -1.85 -0.64
CA HIS A 31 11.98 -2.71 -1.64
C HIS A 31 11.88 -4.14 -1.07
N PRO A 32 10.70 -4.80 -1.08
CA PRO A 32 10.53 -6.12 -0.45
C PRO A 32 11.46 -7.21 -1.01
N SER A 33 11.65 -7.26 -2.34
CA SER A 33 12.61 -8.18 -2.99
C SER A 33 14.08 -7.72 -3.02
N TYR A 34 14.35 -6.42 -2.84
CA TYR A 34 15.70 -5.84 -2.97
C TYR A 34 15.98 -4.91 -1.78
N PRO A 35 16.27 -5.45 -0.58
CA PRO A 35 16.24 -4.66 0.66
C PRO A 35 17.29 -3.55 0.80
N LEU A 36 18.20 -3.37 -0.16
CA LEU A 36 19.10 -2.23 -0.24
C LEU A 36 18.52 -1.07 -1.07
N GLN A 37 17.55 -1.35 -1.94
CA GLN A 37 16.80 -0.34 -2.68
C GLN A 37 15.77 0.32 -1.77
N ARG A 38 15.59 1.64 -1.93
CA ARG A 38 14.68 2.46 -1.13
C ARG A 38 13.68 3.15 -2.06
N HIS A 39 12.43 3.23 -1.63
CA HIS A 39 11.35 3.90 -2.35
C HIS A 39 10.66 4.90 -1.43
N ASP A 40 10.39 6.09 -1.96
CA ASP A 40 9.42 7.02 -1.38
C ASP A 40 8.02 6.58 -1.81
N VAL A 41 7.17 6.26 -0.84
CA VAL A 41 5.78 5.84 -1.10
C VAL A 41 4.81 6.73 -0.35
N ASP A 42 3.66 6.98 -0.96
CA ASP A 42 2.57 7.74 -0.35
C ASP A 42 1.83 6.88 0.68
N VAL A 43 1.33 7.54 1.73
CA VAL A 43 0.42 6.97 2.71
C VAL A 43 -1.01 7.21 2.26
N TRP A 44 -1.78 6.13 2.21
CA TRP A 44 -3.14 6.07 1.71
C TRP A 44 -4.11 5.64 2.80
N VAL A 45 -5.37 6.01 2.61
CA VAL A 45 -6.50 5.52 3.40
C VAL A 45 -7.59 5.05 2.46
N ILE A 46 -8.13 3.86 2.72
CA ILE A 46 -9.40 3.39 2.18
C ILE A 46 -10.47 3.58 3.26
N ARG A 47 -11.61 4.15 2.87
CA ARG A 47 -12.81 4.28 3.71
C ARG A 47 -13.80 3.17 3.35
N ALA A 48 -13.79 2.09 4.11
CA ALA A 48 -14.78 1.02 4.00
C ALA A 48 -16.01 1.33 4.89
N PRO A 49 -17.17 0.68 4.69
CA PRO A 49 -18.39 0.98 5.44
C PRO A 49 -18.24 0.85 6.97
N ASP A 50 -17.42 -0.08 7.44
CA ASP A 50 -17.25 -0.44 8.85
C ASP A 50 -15.90 -0.01 9.44
N ARG A 51 -14.94 0.43 8.60
CA ARG A 51 -13.55 0.69 9.03
C ARG A 51 -12.76 1.61 8.11
N LEU A 52 -11.63 2.08 8.64
CA LEU A 52 -10.60 2.79 7.90
C LEU A 52 -9.36 1.90 7.79
N VAL A 53 -8.89 1.65 6.58
CA VAL A 53 -7.65 0.90 6.34
C VAL A 53 -6.57 1.90 5.95
N ARG A 54 -5.56 2.06 6.80
CA ARG A 54 -4.41 2.95 6.56
C ARG A 54 -3.19 2.11 6.20
N PHE A 55 -2.55 2.45 5.09
CA PHE A 55 -1.39 1.73 4.57
C PHE A 55 -0.49 2.69 3.80
N ALA A 56 0.74 2.28 3.54
CA ALA A 56 1.57 2.91 2.52
C ALA A 56 1.63 2.02 1.29
N ALA A 57 1.64 2.61 0.09
CA ALA A 57 1.76 1.86 -1.15
C ALA A 57 2.40 2.67 -2.26
N GLY A 58 3.08 1.95 -3.17
CA GLY A 58 3.64 2.50 -4.40
C GLY A 58 4.02 1.41 -5.39
N GLU A 59 4.13 1.79 -6.66
CA GLU A 59 4.65 0.93 -7.72
C GLU A 59 6.17 0.74 -7.52
N MET A 60 6.62 -0.51 -7.58
CA MET A 60 8.02 -0.89 -7.47
C MET A 60 8.67 -1.01 -8.85
N SER A 61 8.01 -1.74 -9.77
CA SER A 61 8.40 -1.85 -11.19
C SER A 61 7.33 -2.60 -11.99
N ASN A 62 7.14 -2.23 -13.27
CA ASN A 62 6.29 -2.96 -14.23
C ASN A 62 4.90 -3.29 -13.69
N LEU A 63 4.23 -2.33 -13.04
CA LEU A 63 2.92 -2.54 -12.42
C LEU A 63 2.92 -3.50 -11.22
N ALA A 64 4.08 -3.84 -10.65
CA ALA A 64 4.16 -4.51 -9.36
C ALA A 64 4.03 -3.48 -8.25
N TRP A 65 3.05 -3.66 -7.37
CA TRP A 65 2.81 -2.77 -6.23
C TRP A 65 3.21 -3.42 -4.91
N ALA A 66 3.79 -2.62 -4.02
CA ALA A 66 4.02 -3.02 -2.64
C ALA A 66 3.10 -2.26 -1.69
N PHE A 67 2.61 -2.97 -0.67
CA PHE A 67 1.71 -2.47 0.37
C PHE A 67 2.37 -2.71 1.71
N PHE A 68 2.33 -1.70 2.58
CA PHE A 68 2.95 -1.72 3.90
C PHE A 68 1.92 -1.31 4.95
N LEU A 69 1.71 -2.19 5.93
CA LEU A 69 0.81 -1.93 7.05
C LEU A 69 1.58 -1.26 8.20
N PRO A 70 0.94 -0.31 8.90
CA PRO A 70 1.52 0.26 10.11
C PRO A 70 1.66 -0.81 11.20
N VAL A 71 2.78 -0.78 11.92
CA VAL A 71 2.95 -1.60 13.13
C VAL A 71 2.61 -0.72 14.33
N TYR A 72 1.56 -1.08 15.06
CA TYR A 72 1.22 -0.43 16.32
C TYR A 72 1.89 -1.20 17.46
N SER A 73 2.70 -0.49 18.25
CA SER A 73 3.36 -1.00 19.46
C SER A 73 2.48 -0.81 20.68
#